data_AF-A0A6A2XIH0-F1
#
_entry.id   AF-A0A6A2XIH0-F1
#
_cell.length_a   1.000
_cell.length_b   1.000
_cell.length_c   1.000
_cell.angle_alpha   90.00
_cell.angle_beta   90.00
_cell.angle_gamma   90.00
#
_symmetry.space_group_name_H-M   'P 1'
#
loop_
_entity.id
_entity.type
_entity.pdbx_description
1 polymer ?
#
loop_
_entity_poly.entity_id
_entity_poly.type
_entity_poly.pdbx_seq_one_letter_code
_entity_poly.pdbx_strand_id
1 'polypeptide(L)'
;MTVAARGNGHSINGQAMAGGGLVIDMRSTEENHFEFLTIIDSPYIDVSGGALWENVLTRCILRFGLAPRSWTDYLSLTVGGTLSNAGVSGQTFHYGPQTSNVTELEVITGKG
;
A
#
# COMPACT_ATOMS: atom_id res chain seq x y z
N MET A 1 -19.92 -2.18 17.14
CA MET A 1 -19.29 -1.05 16.44
C MET A 1 -18.43 -1.62 15.33
N THR A 2 -18.60 -1.18 14.09
CA THR A 2 -17.76 -1.58 12.95
C THR A 2 -16.65 -0.57 12.74
N VAL A 3 -15.53 -1.03 12.20
CA VAL A 3 -14.37 -0.20 11.86
C VAL A 3 -13.95 -0.53 10.44
N ALA A 4 -13.71 0.49 9.61
CA ALA A 4 -13.20 0.33 8.25
C ALA A 4 -11.94 1.18 8.06
N ALA A 5 -10.88 0.58 7.53
CA ALA A 5 -9.72 1.33 7.05
C ALA A 5 -10.04 1.91 5.66
N ARG A 6 -9.85 3.22 5.49
CA ARG A 6 -10.04 3.91 4.22
C ARG A 6 -8.73 4.49 3.73
N GLY A 7 -8.25 3.96 2.60
CA GLY A 7 -7.14 4.55 1.84
C GLY A 7 -7.61 5.76 1.03
N ASN A 8 -7.25 5.86 -0.25
CA ASN A 8 -7.63 7.00 -1.10
C ASN A 8 -9.10 6.95 -1.61
N GLY A 9 -9.97 6.16 -0.98
CA GLY A 9 -11.42 6.14 -1.28
C GLY A 9 -11.81 5.60 -2.66
N HIS A 10 -10.98 4.76 -3.29
CA HIS A 10 -11.19 4.26 -4.66
C HIS A 10 -12.13 3.03 -4.78
N SER A 11 -12.75 2.64 -3.66
CA SER A 11 -13.77 1.59 -3.62
C SER A 11 -15.05 2.03 -4.34
N ILE A 12 -15.61 1.16 -5.19
CA ILE A 12 -16.74 1.52 -6.06
C ILE A 12 -18.13 1.24 -5.45
N ASN A 13 -18.20 0.49 -4.35
CA ASN A 13 -19.47 0.07 -3.75
C ASN A 13 -19.40 0.00 -2.22
N GLY A 14 -18.75 0.99 -1.59
CA GLY A 14 -18.76 1.17 -0.14
C GLY A 14 -17.88 0.21 0.67
N GLN A 15 -16.96 -0.54 0.04
CA GLN A 15 -16.08 -1.49 0.73
C GLN A 15 -15.24 -0.86 1.85
N ALA A 16 -14.93 0.43 1.75
CA ALA A 16 -14.15 1.19 2.74
C ALA A 16 -15.03 2.02 3.70
N MET A 17 -16.32 1.71 3.83
CA MET A 17 -17.27 2.45 4.66
C MET A 17 -17.70 1.64 5.89
N ALA A 18 -17.93 2.32 7.02
CA ALA A 18 -18.48 1.74 8.24
C ALA A 18 -19.79 2.46 8.62
N GLY A 19 -20.93 1.91 8.19
CA GLY A 19 -22.25 2.49 8.48
C GLY A 19 -22.52 2.58 9.99
N GLY A 20 -22.65 3.80 10.52
CA GLY A 20 -22.80 4.04 11.96
C GLY A 20 -21.58 3.64 12.80
N GLY A 21 -20.43 3.43 12.17
CA GLY A 21 -19.17 2.99 12.80
C GLY A 21 -18.05 4.01 12.64
N LEU A 22 -16.80 3.52 12.77
CA LEU A 22 -15.59 4.32 12.62
C LEU A 22 -14.92 4.06 11.27
N VAL A 23 -14.59 5.12 10.55
CA VAL A 23 -13.72 5.05 9.38
C VAL A 23 -12.37 5.63 9.76
N ILE A 24 -11.31 4.83 9.62
CA ILE A 24 -9.93 5.25 9.85
C ILE A 24 -9.40 5.83 8.54
N ASP A 25 -9.07 7.12 8.54
CA ASP A 25 -8.39 7.75 7.42
C ASP A 25 -6.92 7.33 7.41
N MET A 26 -6.60 6.32 6.59
CA MET A 26 -5.25 5.80 6.50
C MET A 26 -4.29 6.81 5.85
N ARG A 27 -4.77 7.75 5.02
CA ARG A 27 -3.92 8.77 4.39
C ARG A 27 -3.21 9.63 5.44
N SER A 28 -3.82 9.83 6.60
CA SER A 28 -3.22 10.55 7.73
C SER A 28 -1.93 9.91 8.27
N THR A 29 -1.68 8.64 7.96
CA THR A 29 -0.49 7.88 8.36
C THR A 29 0.57 7.80 7.27
N GLU A 30 0.37 8.44 6.11
CA GLU A 30 1.25 8.33 4.93
C GLU A 30 2.72 8.61 5.25
N GLU A 31 2.99 9.58 6.14
CA GLU A 31 4.35 9.99 6.50
C GLU A 31 4.95 9.22 7.68
N ASN A 32 4.21 8.29 8.29
CA ASN A 32 4.68 7.58 9.48
C ASN A 32 5.86 6.66 9.19
N HIS A 33 5.91 6.07 7.99
CA HIS A 33 6.94 5.11 7.60
C HIS A 33 7.39 5.34 6.15
N PHE A 34 8.70 5.47 5.97
CA PHE A 34 9.39 5.43 4.69
C PHE A 34 10.88 5.11 4.95
N GLU A 35 11.21 3.83 5.11
CA GLU A 35 12.54 3.38 5.51
C GLU A 35 13.13 2.41 4.49
N PHE A 36 14.37 2.66 4.06
CA PHE A 36 15.09 1.78 3.16
C PHE A 36 15.74 0.64 3.94
N LEU A 37 15.52 -0.58 3.49
CA LEU A 37 15.99 -1.79 4.14
C LEU A 37 16.75 -2.66 3.15
N THR A 38 17.68 -3.47 3.66
CA THR A 38 18.34 -4.53 2.89
C THR A 38 18.10 -5.86 3.57
N ILE A 39 17.40 -6.77 2.88
CA ILE A 39 17.10 -8.12 3.38
C ILE A 39 17.79 -9.10 2.45
N ILE A 40 18.75 -9.88 2.98
CA ILE A 40 19.56 -10.85 2.21
C ILE A 40 20.11 -10.20 0.92
N ASP A 41 20.82 -9.08 1.09
CA ASP A 41 21.45 -8.28 0.02
C ASP A 41 20.50 -7.73 -1.06
N SER A 42 19.18 -7.81 -0.85
CA SER A 42 18.17 -7.25 -1.75
C SER A 42 17.55 -5.98 -1.15
N PRO A 43 17.32 -4.93 -1.96
CA PRO A 43 16.75 -3.66 -1.48
C PRO A 43 15.23 -3.75 -1.30
N TYR A 44 14.75 -3.21 -0.20
CA TYR A 44 13.34 -3.08 0.14
C TYR A 44 13.03 -1.68 0.66
N ILE A 45 11.76 -1.31 0.64
CA ILE A 45 11.25 -0.11 1.28
C ILE A 45 10.11 -0.51 2.22
N ASP A 46 10.22 -0.12 3.49
CA ASP A 46 9.11 -0.13 4.43
C ASP A 46 8.33 1.18 4.29
N VAL A 47 7.02 1.06 4.11
CA VAL A 47 6.13 2.18 3.79
C VAL A 47 4.81 2.04 4.52
N SER A 48 4.24 3.17 4.91
CA SER A 48 2.91 3.19 5.52
C SER A 48 1.86 2.58 4.59
N GLY A 49 0.94 1.77 5.13
CA GLY A 49 -0.22 1.26 4.39
C GLY A 49 -1.12 2.38 3.83
N GLY A 50 -1.05 3.58 4.39
CA GLY A 50 -1.75 4.78 3.92
C GLY A 50 -1.05 5.59 2.82
N ALA A 51 0.20 5.26 2.48
CA ALA A 51 0.97 5.97 1.45
C ALA A 51 0.43 5.69 0.04
N LEU A 52 0.45 6.69 -0.84
CA LEU A 52 0.14 6.48 -2.27
C LEU A 52 1.32 5.88 -3.02
N TRP A 53 1.05 5.02 -4.00
CA TRP A 53 2.09 4.45 -4.86
C TRP A 53 2.88 5.51 -5.63
N GLU A 54 2.27 6.64 -6.02
CA GLU A 54 2.99 7.76 -6.67
C GLU A 54 4.04 8.41 -5.74
N ASN A 55 3.73 8.52 -4.45
CA ASN A 55 4.65 9.07 -3.45
C ASN A 55 5.76 8.07 -3.14
N VAL A 56 5.42 6.78 -3.02
CA VAL A 56 6.40 5.70 -2.88
C VAL A 56 7.37 5.69 -4.07
N LEU A 57 6.85 5.72 -5.30
CA LEU A 57 7.66 5.78 -6.53
C LEU A 57 8.59 6.98 -6.54
N THR A 58 8.04 8.18 -6.33
CA THR A 58 8.79 9.43 -6.38
C THR A 58 9.94 9.42 -5.38
N ARG A 59 9.68 9.01 -4.14
CA ARG A 59 10.72 8.94 -3.10
C ARG A 59 11.76 7.86 -3.38
N CYS A 60 11.35 6.68 -3.87
CA CYS A 60 12.29 5.61 -4.21
C CYS A 60 13.26 6.02 -5.33
N ILE A 61 12.75 6.67 -6.38
CA ILE A 61 13.57 7.16 -7.49
C ILE A 61 14.52 8.25 -6.98
N LEU A 62 13.99 9.28 -6.32
CA LEU A 62 14.79 10.45 -5.93
C LEU A 62 15.87 10.12 -4.89
N ARG A 63 15.60 9.19 -3.97
CA ARG A 63 16.53 8.90 -2.86
C ARG A 63 17.46 7.72 -3.15
N PHE A 64 17.01 6.74 -3.93
CA PHE A 64 17.71 5.47 -4.07
C PHE A 64 17.92 5.03 -5.53
N GLY A 65 17.31 5.71 -6.51
CA GLY A 65 17.37 5.29 -7.92
C GLY A 65 16.68 3.95 -8.18
N LEU A 66 15.71 3.57 -7.34
CA LEU A 66 15.00 2.29 -7.38
C LEU A 66 13.49 2.48 -7.53
N ALA A 67 12.78 1.42 -7.90
CA ALA A 67 11.33 1.42 -8.03
C ALA A 67 10.73 0.03 -7.72
N PRO A 68 9.51 -0.05 -7.17
CA PRO A 68 8.72 -1.29 -7.13
C PRO A 68 8.59 -1.97 -8.50
N ARG A 69 8.50 -3.30 -8.50
CA ARG A 69 8.50 -4.11 -9.74
C ARG A 69 7.10 -4.34 -10.32
N SER A 70 6.06 -4.26 -9.48
CA SER A 70 4.66 -4.49 -9.85
C SER A 70 3.79 -3.32 -9.43
N TRP A 71 2.85 -2.95 -10.30
CA TRP A 71 2.11 -1.68 -10.22
C TRP A 71 0.60 -1.88 -10.37
N THR A 72 -0.12 -0.78 -10.20
CA THR A 72 -1.48 -0.56 -10.70
C THR A 72 -1.43 0.48 -11.82
N ASP A 73 -2.39 0.44 -12.74
CA ASP A 73 -2.45 1.40 -13.85
C ASP A 73 -2.71 2.86 -13.38
N TYR A 74 -3.21 3.02 -12.15
CA TYR A 74 -3.41 4.29 -11.49
C TYR A 74 -2.63 4.34 -10.18
N LEU A 75 -1.75 5.33 -10.00
CA LEU A 75 -0.80 5.39 -8.88
C LEU A 75 -1.32 6.13 -7.64
N SER A 76 -2.41 6.89 -7.75
CA SER A 76 -3.05 7.53 -6.59
C SER A 76 -3.96 6.54 -5.84
N LEU A 77 -3.44 5.33 -5.62
CA LEU A 77 -4.00 4.27 -4.78
C LEU A 77 -3.05 4.04 -3.60
N THR A 78 -3.61 3.75 -2.42
CA THR A 78 -2.81 3.47 -1.23
C THR A 78 -2.25 2.05 -1.23
N VAL A 79 -1.04 1.86 -0.71
CA VAL A 79 -0.36 0.56 -0.57
C VAL A 79 -1.28 -0.49 0.06
N GLY A 80 -1.81 -0.23 1.27
CA GLY A 80 -2.66 -1.18 1.99
C GLY A 80 -3.96 -1.51 1.24
N GLY A 81 -4.54 -0.52 0.56
CA GLY A 81 -5.74 -0.71 -0.25
C GLY A 81 -5.54 -1.66 -1.42
N THR A 82 -4.42 -1.53 -2.14
CA THR A 82 -4.09 -2.43 -3.26
C THR A 82 -3.72 -3.84 -2.80
N LEU A 83 -2.97 -3.97 -1.71
CA LEU A 83 -2.57 -5.26 -1.14
C LEU A 83 -3.75 -6.02 -0.53
N SER A 84 -4.80 -5.32 -0.09
CA SER A 84 -6.06 -5.93 0.35
C SER A 84 -6.90 -6.51 -0.82
N ASN A 85 -6.45 -6.35 -2.06
CA ASN A 85 -7.10 -6.91 -3.26
C ASN A 85 -6.12 -7.78 -4.05
N ALA A 86 -5.15 -7.17 -4.73
CA ALA A 86 -4.07 -7.82 -5.48
C ALA A 86 -3.02 -6.79 -5.94
N GLY A 87 -3.48 -5.73 -6.60
CA GLY A 87 -2.62 -4.76 -7.30
C GLY A 87 -2.08 -5.33 -8.62
N VAL A 88 -2.81 -5.13 -9.72
CA VAL A 88 -2.51 -5.72 -11.02
C VAL A 88 -2.32 -4.61 -12.06
N SER A 89 -1.30 -4.78 -12.89
CA SER A 89 -1.03 -3.99 -14.09
C SER A 89 -0.23 -4.84 -15.10
N GLY A 90 0.28 -4.23 -16.17
CA GLY A 90 1.00 -4.87 -17.26
C GLY A 90 2.28 -5.61 -16.86
N GLN A 91 2.81 -5.46 -15.64
CA GLN A 91 4.02 -6.17 -15.18
C GLN A 91 3.68 -7.52 -14.50
N THR A 92 2.39 -7.77 -14.23
CA THR A 92 1.90 -8.94 -13.49
C THR A 92 2.28 -10.27 -14.14
N PHE A 93 2.36 -10.33 -15.47
CA PHE A 93 2.74 -11.55 -16.18
C PHE A 93 4.18 -12.01 -15.88
N HIS A 94 5.05 -11.09 -15.45
CA HIS A 94 6.46 -11.38 -15.20
C HIS A 94 6.79 -11.37 -13.69
N TYR A 95 6.27 -10.38 -12.95
CA TYR A 95 6.58 -10.20 -11.52
C TYR A 95 5.43 -10.61 -10.58
N GLY A 96 4.28 -11.05 -11.11
CA GLY A 96 3.07 -11.26 -10.31
C GLY A 96 2.42 -9.94 -9.83
N PRO A 97 1.26 -10.00 -9.17
CA PRO A 97 0.60 -8.83 -8.61
C PRO A 97 1.42 -8.20 -7.46
N GLN A 98 1.05 -7.01 -7.02
CA GLN A 98 1.69 -6.35 -5.87
C GLN A 98 1.70 -7.25 -4.63
N THR A 99 0.65 -8.04 -4.39
CA THR A 99 0.59 -9.02 -3.29
C THR A 99 1.64 -10.14 -3.37
N SER A 100 2.26 -10.37 -4.53
CA SER A 100 3.38 -11.31 -4.68
C SER A 100 4.75 -10.65 -4.47
N ASN A 101 4.80 -9.33 -4.27
CA ASN A 101 6.03 -8.53 -4.17
C ASN A 101 6.20 -7.87 -2.78
N VAL A 102 5.47 -8.35 -1.77
CA VAL A 102 5.57 -7.90 -0.38
C VAL A 102 6.26 -8.96 0.46
N THR A 103 7.20 -8.54 1.31
CA THR A 103 7.98 -9.46 2.17
C THR A 103 7.42 -9.56 3.58
N GLU A 104 6.92 -8.45 4.13
CA GLU A 104 6.40 -8.37 5.49
C GLU A 104 5.27 -7.35 5.57
N LEU A 105 4.38 -7.51 6.56
CA LEU A 105 3.28 -6.59 6.87
C LEU A 105 3.16 -6.40 8.38
N GLU A 106 3.04 -5.15 8.82
CA GLU A 106 2.52 -4.84 10.15
C GLU A 106 0.99 -4.75 10.09
N VAL A 107 0.29 -5.56 10.91
CA VAL A 107 -1.16 -5.70 10.85
C VAL A 107 -1.76 -5.59 12.25
N ILE A 108 -2.66 -4.61 12.43
CA ILE A 108 -3.56 -4.56 13.59
C ILE A 108 -4.73 -5.51 13.32
N THR A 109 -4.90 -6.50 14.19
CA THR A 109 -5.94 -7.51 14.00
C THR A 109 -7.31 -6.99 14.41
N GLY A 110 -8.36 -7.78 14.20
CA GLY A 110 -9.70 -7.47 14.71
C GLY A 110 -9.80 -7.42 16.26
N LYS A 111 -8.72 -7.72 16.98
CA LYS A 111 -8.64 -7.67 18.45
C LYS A 111 -7.77 -6.52 18.97
N GLY A 112 -7.29 -5.64 18.08
CA GLY A 112 -6.12 -4.81 18.33
C GLY A 112 -4.85 -5.61 18.14
#